data_AF-A0A7J5A7I9-F1
#
_entry.id   AF-A0A7J5A7I9-F1
#
_cell.length_a   1.000
_cell.length_b   1.000
_cell.length_c   1.000
_cell.angle_alpha   90.00
_cell.angle_beta   90.00
_cell.angle_gamma   90.00
#
_symmetry.space_group_name_H-M   'P 1'
#
loop_
_entity.id
_entity.type
_entity.pdbx_description
1 polymer ?
#
loop_
_entity_poly.entity_id
_entity_poly.type
_entity_poly.pdbx_seq_one_letter_code
_entity_poly.pdbx_strand_id
1 'polypeptide(L)'
;MDTSAWLRQRDLAYLRADGYGVWLEDGRCLRFLVHVDRGPVGEVVAEHEKRTYGLGGLLAGYRRTDPVVPVGAVLVVAQDAEREEQLLAGLVREPLRAPIATTNRNMLYRHWPNEQLWRVPGEDEHRSRLIEIAG
;
A
#
# COMPACT_ATOMS: atom_id res chain seq x y z
N MET A 1 16.42 2.23 -9.34
CA MET A 1 16.22 0.79 -9.06
C MET A 1 14.74 0.46 -9.28
N ASP A 2 14.44 -0.56 -10.07
CA ASP A 2 13.06 -1.00 -10.39
C ASP A 2 12.40 -1.61 -9.13
N THR A 3 11.11 -1.31 -8.84
CA THR A 3 10.34 -1.91 -7.72
C THR A 3 10.44 -3.43 -7.80
N SER A 4 10.40 -3.97 -9.01
CA SER A 4 10.55 -5.39 -9.30
C SER A 4 11.86 -5.95 -8.75
N ALA A 5 12.96 -5.21 -8.92
CA ALA A 5 14.28 -5.60 -8.44
C ALA A 5 14.39 -5.46 -6.92
N TRP A 6 13.82 -4.39 -6.35
CA TRP A 6 13.80 -4.16 -4.90
C TRP A 6 13.01 -5.24 -4.15
N LEU A 7 11.89 -5.68 -4.72
CA LEU A 7 11.05 -6.78 -4.20
C LEU A 7 11.75 -8.14 -4.31
N ARG A 8 12.35 -8.45 -5.47
CA ARG A 8 13.12 -9.69 -5.65
C ARG A 8 14.31 -9.80 -4.69
N GLN A 9 15.00 -8.69 -4.43
CA GLN A 9 16.11 -8.65 -3.47
C GLN A 9 15.68 -8.92 -2.02
N ARG A 10 14.37 -8.88 -1.72
CA ARG A 10 13.78 -9.09 -0.40
C ARG A 10 12.90 -10.34 -0.34
N ASP A 11 13.05 -11.24 -1.31
CA ASP A 11 12.23 -12.47 -1.46
C ASP A 11 10.73 -12.21 -1.68
N LEU A 12 10.36 -10.98 -2.02
CA LEU A 12 9.00 -10.57 -2.36
C LEU A 12 8.74 -10.69 -3.88
N ALA A 13 9.44 -11.61 -4.55
CA ALA A 13 9.45 -11.75 -6.01
C ALA A 13 8.09 -12.12 -6.62
N TYR A 14 7.16 -12.61 -5.80
CA TYR A 14 5.77 -12.90 -6.15
C TYR A 14 4.89 -11.64 -6.24
N LEU A 15 5.35 -10.49 -5.72
CA LEU A 15 4.72 -9.20 -5.92
C LEU A 15 5.27 -8.61 -7.24
N ARG A 16 4.49 -8.67 -8.32
CA ARG A 16 4.83 -7.97 -9.56
C ARG A 16 4.70 -6.46 -9.37
N ALA A 17 5.57 -5.69 -10.03
CA ALA A 17 5.59 -4.23 -9.94
C ALA A 17 4.34 -3.54 -10.53
N ASP A 18 3.45 -4.29 -11.17
CA ASP A 18 2.12 -3.84 -11.60
C ASP A 18 0.98 -4.52 -10.80
N GLY A 19 1.29 -4.91 -9.57
CA GLY A 19 0.42 -4.86 -8.39
C GLY A 19 -0.75 -5.84 -8.26
N TYR A 20 -1.30 -6.42 -9.33
CA TYR A 20 -2.55 -7.19 -9.21
C TYR A 20 -2.33 -8.60 -8.67
N GLY A 21 -3.05 -8.96 -7.61
CA GLY A 21 -3.03 -10.28 -6.98
C GLY A 21 -4.42 -10.76 -6.57
N VAL A 22 -4.54 -12.07 -6.38
CA VAL A 22 -5.74 -12.72 -5.81
C VAL A 22 -5.30 -13.53 -4.60
N TRP A 23 -5.94 -13.30 -3.46
CA TRP A 23 -5.77 -14.05 -2.24
C TRP A 23 -7.00 -14.93 -1.98
N LEU A 24 -6.77 -16.19 -1.62
CA LEU A 24 -7.80 -17.16 -1.27
C LEU A 24 -7.49 -17.74 0.11
N GLU A 25 -8.41 -17.59 1.06
CA GLU A 25 -8.28 -18.11 2.43
C GLU A 25 -9.66 -18.37 3.01
N ASP A 26 -9.84 -19.53 3.65
CA ASP A 26 -11.11 -19.95 4.26
C ASP A 26 -12.35 -19.81 3.34
N GLY A 27 -12.18 -20.08 2.05
CA GLY A 27 -13.24 -19.98 1.04
C GLY A 27 -13.58 -18.55 0.60
N ARG A 28 -12.87 -17.53 1.10
CA ARG A 28 -13.02 -16.12 0.73
C ARG A 28 -12.00 -15.75 -0.34
N CYS A 29 -12.35 -14.79 -1.20
CA CYS A 29 -11.51 -14.32 -2.30
C CYS A 29 -11.34 -12.80 -2.23
N LEU A 30 -10.09 -12.34 -2.14
CA LEU A 30 -9.75 -10.93 -2.20
C LEU A 30 -8.87 -10.65 -3.41
N ARG A 31 -9.33 -9.76 -4.28
CA ARG A 31 -8.51 -9.16 -5.35
C ARG A 31 -7.84 -7.92 -4.81
N PHE A 32 -6.52 -7.82 -4.91
CA PHE A 32 -5.80 -6.67 -4.37
C PHE A 32 -4.79 -6.09 -5.37
N LEU A 33 -4.49 -4.81 -5.19
CA LEU A 33 -3.38 -4.12 -5.86
C LEU A 33 -2.32 -3.72 -4.84
N VAL A 34 -1.05 -4.08 -5.05
CA VAL A 34 0.06 -3.63 -4.19
C VAL A 34 0.80 -2.47 -4.83
N HIS A 35 0.94 -1.39 -4.08
CA HIS A 35 1.82 -0.29 -4.40
C HIS A 35 2.96 -0.20 -3.39
N VAL A 36 4.19 -0.05 -3.87
CA VAL A 36 5.36 0.22 -3.02
C VAL A 36 5.74 1.67 -3.20
N ASP A 37 5.54 2.45 -2.14
CA ASP A 37 6.02 3.81 -2.08
C ASP A 37 7.55 3.80 -2.08
N ARG A 38 8.12 4.44 -3.12
CA ARG A 38 9.56 4.52 -3.30
C ARG A 38 10.18 5.71 -2.55
N GLY A 39 9.37 6.57 -1.93
CA GLY A 39 9.83 7.86 -1.46
C GLY A 39 9.90 8.90 -2.59
N PRO A 40 10.40 10.11 -2.30
CA PRO A 40 10.61 11.14 -3.31
C PRO A 40 11.60 10.67 -4.39
N VAL A 41 11.23 10.82 -5.65
CA VAL A 41 12.08 10.51 -6.81
C VAL A 41 12.52 11.83 -7.46
N GLY A 42 13.81 12.15 -7.36
CA GLY A 42 14.43 13.38 -7.90
C GLY A 42 15.38 14.05 -6.89
N GLU A 43 16.51 14.60 -7.34
CA GLU A 43 17.53 15.21 -6.47
C GLU A 43 17.10 16.53 -5.83
N VAL A 44 16.05 17.17 -6.35
CA VAL A 44 15.62 18.51 -5.91
C VAL A 44 14.19 18.45 -5.40
N VAL A 45 14.04 17.94 -4.17
CA VAL A 45 12.79 18.08 -3.40
C VAL A 45 13.18 18.70 -2.07
N ALA A 46 12.56 19.83 -1.72
CA ALA A 46 12.81 20.48 -0.44
C ALA A 46 12.55 19.48 0.69
N GLU A 47 13.32 19.51 1.78
CA GLU A 47 13.18 18.51 2.86
C GLU A 47 11.76 18.41 3.43
N HIS A 48 11.04 19.54 3.46
CA HIS A 48 9.65 19.59 3.89
C HIS A 48 8.70 18.89 2.91
N GLU A 49 9.01 18.97 1.61
CA GLU A 49 8.23 18.34 0.55
C GLU A 49 8.56 16.85 0.44
N LYS A 50 9.79 16.41 0.75
CA LYS A 50 10.21 14.99 0.66
C LYS A 50 9.24 14.05 1.37
N ARG A 51 8.65 14.52 2.47
CA ARG A 51 7.72 13.77 3.32
C ARG A 51 6.41 13.42 2.59
N THR A 52 5.84 14.38 1.87
CA THR A 52 4.54 14.22 1.17
C THR A 52 4.67 14.00 -0.34
N TYR A 53 5.85 14.23 -0.91
CA TYR A 53 6.10 14.16 -2.34
C TYR A 53 5.89 12.74 -2.88
N GLY A 54 5.12 12.65 -3.98
CA GLY A 54 4.71 11.39 -4.60
C GLY A 54 3.43 10.78 -4.04
N LEU A 55 3.08 11.03 -2.76
CA LEU A 55 1.86 10.49 -2.13
C LEU A 55 0.59 11.07 -2.77
N GLY A 56 0.57 12.38 -3.03
CA GLY A 56 -0.58 13.03 -3.69
C GLY A 56 -0.82 12.50 -5.12
N GLY A 57 0.25 12.17 -5.85
CA GLY A 57 0.17 11.57 -7.19
C GLY A 57 -0.37 10.14 -7.14
N LEU A 58 0.11 9.33 -6.17
CA LEU A 58 -0.41 8.00 -5.89
C LEU A 58 -1.92 8.02 -5.61
N LEU A 59 -2.34 8.86 -4.66
CA LEU A 59 -3.74 8.99 -4.27
C LEU A 59 -4.62 9.53 -5.40
N ALA A 60 -4.12 10.49 -6.20
CA ALA A 60 -4.85 11.04 -7.34
C ALA A 60 -5.15 9.99 -8.42
N GLY A 61 -4.28 8.98 -8.59
CA GLY A 61 -4.54 7.85 -9.49
C GLY A 61 -5.80 7.09 -9.09
N TYR A 62 -5.90 6.69 -7.83
CA TYR A 62 -7.05 5.95 -7.29
C TYR A 62 -8.35 6.78 -7.22
N ARG A 63 -8.26 8.11 -7.15
CA ARG A 63 -9.44 9.00 -7.21
C ARG A 63 -10.06 9.07 -8.59
N ARG A 64 -9.24 8.96 -9.64
CA ARG A 64 -9.65 9.20 -11.04
C ARG A 64 -10.18 7.95 -11.74
N THR A 65 -9.85 6.76 -11.23
CA THR A 65 -10.28 5.50 -11.83
C THR A 65 -11.57 4.99 -11.21
N ASP A 66 -12.64 4.90 -12.01
CA ASP A 66 -13.67 3.89 -11.78
C ASP A 66 -13.02 2.50 -11.99
N PRO A 67 -13.27 1.51 -11.11
CA PRO A 67 -12.63 0.21 -11.22
C PRO A 67 -13.18 -0.55 -12.43
N VAL A 68 -12.48 -0.48 -13.56
CA VAL A 68 -12.66 -1.45 -14.68
C VAL A 68 -12.33 -2.88 -14.19
N VAL A 69 -11.53 -2.99 -13.12
CA VAL A 69 -11.25 -4.24 -12.40
C VAL A 69 -11.73 -4.10 -10.96
N PRO A 70 -12.66 -4.95 -10.47
CA PRO A 70 -13.10 -4.92 -9.08
C PRO A 70 -11.97 -5.44 -8.19
N VAL A 71 -11.14 -4.53 -7.71
CA VAL A 71 -10.21 -4.77 -6.60
C VAL A 71 -10.94 -4.56 -5.29
N GLY A 72 -10.86 -5.55 -4.41
CA GLY A 72 -11.41 -5.46 -3.05
C GLY A 72 -10.49 -4.73 -2.08
N ALA A 73 -9.20 -4.55 -2.40
CA ALA A 73 -8.30 -3.74 -1.59
C ALA A 73 -7.11 -3.19 -2.39
N VAL A 74 -6.60 -2.04 -1.96
CA VAL A 74 -5.31 -1.50 -2.39
C VAL A 74 -4.37 -1.51 -1.19
N LEU A 75 -3.23 -2.18 -1.34
CA LEU A 75 -2.21 -2.33 -0.31
C LEU A 75 -1.06 -1.37 -0.62
N VAL A 76 -0.72 -0.50 0.32
CA VAL A 76 0.39 0.45 0.16
C VAL A 76 1.49 0.15 1.15
N VAL A 77 2.68 -0.14 0.64
CA VAL A 77 3.90 -0.28 1.43
C VAL A 77 4.62 1.07 1.45
N ALA A 78 4.44 1.83 2.53
CA ALA A 78 5.16 3.05 2.81
C ALA A 78 6.66 2.78 3.01
N GLN A 79 7.50 3.77 2.71
CA GLN A 79 8.95 3.65 2.88
C GLN A 79 9.35 3.43 4.35
N ASP A 80 8.68 4.12 5.27
CA ASP A 80 8.95 4.13 6.70
C ASP A 80 7.65 4.49 7.47
N ALA A 81 7.73 4.48 8.80
CA ALA A 81 6.58 4.75 9.66
C ALA A 81 6.06 6.19 9.54
N GLU A 82 6.95 7.18 9.37
CA GLU A 82 6.53 8.58 9.23
C GLU A 82 5.71 8.79 7.95
N ARG A 83 6.13 8.17 6.82
CA ARG A 83 5.34 8.19 5.59
C ARG A 83 4.03 7.39 5.70
N GLU A 84 4.02 6.27 6.42
CA GLU A 84 2.78 5.52 6.68
C GLU A 84 1.75 6.40 7.40
N GLU A 85 2.16 7.14 8.43
CA GLU A 85 1.29 8.07 9.17
C GLU A 85 0.78 9.21 8.29
N GLN A 86 1.64 9.81 7.47
CA GLN A 86 1.22 10.90 6.57
C GLN A 86 0.25 10.42 5.50
N LEU A 87 0.47 9.21 4.96
CA LEU A 87 -0.45 8.57 4.04
C LEU A 87 -1.81 8.31 4.71
N LEU A 88 -1.81 7.74 5.92
CA LEU A 88 -3.03 7.50 6.70
C LEU A 88 -3.78 8.81 6.98
N ALA A 89 -3.08 9.86 7.41
CA ALA A 89 -3.68 11.17 7.65
C ALA A 89 -4.30 11.77 6.36
N GLY A 90 -3.63 11.61 5.22
CA GLY A 90 -4.17 12.01 3.92
C GLY A 90 -5.43 11.23 3.53
N LEU A 91 -5.44 9.92 3.79
CA LEU A 91 -6.57 9.03 3.50
C LEU A 91 -7.76 9.27 4.43
N VAL A 92 -7.54 9.63 5.69
CA VAL A 92 -8.61 10.03 6.61
C VAL A 92 -9.23 11.36 6.18
N ARG A 93 -8.40 12.34 5.76
CA ARG A 93 -8.89 13.65 5.30
C ARG A 93 -9.66 13.55 3.99
N GLU A 94 -9.21 12.70 3.08
CA GLU A 94 -9.79 12.52 1.76
C GLU A 94 -9.89 11.02 1.41
N PRO A 95 -10.94 10.33 1.92
CA PRO A 95 -11.14 8.90 1.72
C PRO A 95 -11.25 8.52 0.25
N LEU A 96 -10.70 7.35 -0.09
CA LEU A 96 -10.80 6.77 -1.42
C LEU A 96 -11.93 5.75 -1.49
N ARG A 97 -12.47 5.52 -2.69
CA ARG A 97 -13.57 4.55 -2.90
C ARG A 97 -13.14 3.11 -2.70
N ALA A 98 -11.90 2.77 -3.08
CA ALA A 98 -11.35 1.44 -2.83
C ALA A 98 -10.87 1.36 -1.37
N PRO A 99 -11.10 0.23 -0.67
CA PRO A 99 -10.48 -0.02 0.63
C PRO A 99 -8.96 0.05 0.51
N ILE A 100 -8.33 0.81 1.40
CA ILE A 100 -6.87 0.96 1.43
C ILE A 100 -6.35 0.42 2.73
N ALA A 101 -5.31 -0.40 2.64
CA ALA A 101 -4.56 -0.82 3.80
C ALA A 101 -3.08 -0.48 3.59
N THR A 102 -2.42 -0.07 4.66
CA THR A 102 -1.05 0.43 4.60
C THR A 102 -0.14 -0.37 5.52
N THR A 103 1.10 -0.54 5.13
CA THR A 103 2.17 -1.03 6.01
C THR A 103 3.44 -0.25 5.68
N ASN A 104 4.51 -0.44 6.44
CA ASN A 104 5.80 0.15 6.11
C ASN A 104 6.88 -0.92 5.92
N ARG A 105 7.99 -0.55 5.27
CA ARG A 105 9.08 -1.49 4.96
C ARG A 105 9.66 -2.22 6.17
N ASN A 106 9.66 -1.59 7.34
CA ASN A 106 10.20 -2.20 8.56
C ASN A 106 9.28 -3.29 9.11
N MET A 107 7.99 -3.21 8.80
CA MET A 107 6.96 -4.17 9.23
C MET A 107 6.75 -5.30 8.22
N LEU A 108 7.44 -5.27 7.07
CA LEU A 108 7.37 -6.36 6.10
C LEU A 108 8.08 -7.60 6.65
N TYR A 109 7.28 -8.62 6.97
CA TYR A 109 7.78 -9.96 7.29
C TYR A 109 8.30 -10.64 6.01
N ARG A 110 9.18 -11.65 6.17
CA ARG A 110 9.69 -12.49 5.05
C ARG A 110 8.63 -13.45 4.47
N HIS A 111 7.37 -13.35 4.91
CA HIS A 111 6.29 -14.26 4.55
C HIS A 111 5.18 -13.59 3.72
N TRP A 112 4.12 -14.35 3.41
CA TRP A 112 3.06 -14.03 2.45
C TRP A 112 2.25 -12.75 2.82
N PRO A 113 1.65 -12.03 1.85
CA PRO A 113 0.92 -10.77 2.10
C PRO A 113 -0.25 -10.86 3.09
N ASN A 114 -0.84 -12.05 3.24
CA ASN A 114 -1.96 -12.30 4.17
C ASN A 114 -1.54 -12.45 5.63
N GLU A 115 -0.25 -12.73 5.88
CA GLU A 115 0.34 -12.78 7.21
C GLU A 115 0.91 -11.41 7.60
N GLN A 116 1.02 -10.49 6.65
CA GLN A 116 1.38 -9.10 6.93
C GLN A 116 0.28 -8.39 7.70
N LEU A 117 0.68 -7.54 8.62
CA LEU A 117 -0.20 -6.71 9.43
C LEU A 117 -0.31 -5.31 8.82
N TRP A 118 -1.54 -4.91 8.51
CA TRP A 118 -1.86 -3.70 7.77
C TRP A 118 -2.70 -2.74 8.62
N ARG A 119 -2.47 -1.44 8.48
CA ARG A 119 -3.31 -0.39 9.06
C ARG A 119 -4.35 0.06 8.05
N VAL A 120 -5.59 0.21 8.51
CA VAL A 120 -6.69 0.78 7.72
C VAL A 120 -6.89 2.25 8.12
N PRO A 121 -7.05 3.19 7.17
CA PRO A 121 -7.33 4.58 7.49
C PRO A 121 -8.58 4.74 8.36
N GLY A 122 -8.44 5.46 9.48
CA GLY A 122 -9.56 5.75 10.39
C GLY A 122 -9.85 4.68 11.43
N GLU A 123 -9.22 3.51 11.32
CA GLU A 123 -9.03 2.61 12.46
C GLU A 123 -7.76 3.08 13.20
N ASP A 124 -7.73 2.98 14.53
CA ASP A 124 -6.66 3.52 15.40
C ASP A 124 -5.25 2.93 15.07
N GLU A 125 -4.40 2.67 16.08
CA GLU A 125 -3.14 1.93 15.85
C GLU A 125 -3.36 0.44 15.56
N HIS A 126 -4.60 0.00 15.39
CA HIS A 126 -4.95 -1.38 15.11
C HIS A 126 -4.38 -1.81 13.75
N ARG A 127 -3.79 -3.01 13.73
CA ARG A 127 -3.30 -3.65 12.52
C ARG A 127 -4.02 -4.98 12.33
N SER A 128 -4.47 -5.22 11.11
CA SER A 128 -5.27 -6.38 10.74
C SER A 128 -4.60 -7.16 9.62
N ARG A 129 -4.91 -8.46 9.54
CA ARG A 129 -4.49 -9.31 8.42
C ARG A 129 -5.28 -8.93 7.17
N LEU A 130 -4.72 -9.23 6.00
CA LEU A 130 -5.34 -8.91 4.72
C LEU A 130 -6.77 -9.45 4.57
N ILE A 131 -7.04 -10.64 5.12
CA ILE A 131 -8.36 -11.30 5.04
C ILE A 131 -9.42 -10.63 5.92
N GLU A 132 -8.99 -9.93 6.97
CA GLU A 132 -9.87 -9.19 7.87
C GLU A 132 -10.32 -7.88 7.23
N ILE A 133 -9.49 -7.33 6.33
CA ILE A 133 -9.79 -6.12 5.55
C ILE A 133 -10.80 -6.41 4.43
N ALA A 134 -10.84 -7.65 3.93
CA ALA A 134 -11.75 -8.10 2.89
C ALA A 134 -13.20 -8.33 3.35
N GLY A 135 -13.57 -7.83 4.53
CA GLY A 135 -14.87 -8.02 5.20
C GLY A 135 -16.04 -7.52 4.37
#